data_AF-W3VKM9-F1
#
_entry.id   AF-W3VKM9-F1
#
_cell.length_a   1.000
_cell.length_b   1.000
_cell.length_c   1.000
_cell.angle_alpha   90.00
_cell.angle_beta   90.00
_cell.angle_gamma   90.00
#
_symmetry.space_group_name_H-M   'P 1'
#
loop_
_entity.id
_entity.type
_entity.pdbx_description
1 polymer ?
#
loop_
_entity_poly.entity_id
_entity_poly.type
_entity_poly.pdbx_seq_one_letter_code
_entity_poly.pdbx_strand_id
1 'polypeptide(L)'
;MLATVARAARADLKSSHLTLEHFLMRSRTLSLYRKYLRATRDIPNPLARWETIQFFRDDVHRFRHETDLERIKDLLMQGHRFLKQMQGQMSLAGAASDSANKLRGTRQI
;
A
#
# COMPACT_ATOMS: atom_id res chain seq x y z
N MET A 1 -35.56 -6.65 -11.40
CA MET A 1 -35.49 -6.27 -9.97
C MET A 1 -34.02 -6.25 -9.53
N LEU A 2 -33.29 -5.16 -9.78
CA LEU A 2 -31.90 -5.00 -9.33
C LEU A 2 -31.86 -3.87 -8.32
N ALA A 3 -31.70 -4.24 -7.04
CA ALA A 3 -31.59 -3.29 -5.94
C ALA A 3 -30.26 -2.53 -6.07
N THR A 4 -30.36 -1.24 -6.39
CA THR A 4 -29.24 -0.30 -6.25
C THR A 4 -28.92 -0.15 -4.77
N VAL A 5 -27.80 -0.71 -4.33
CA VAL A 5 -27.27 -0.51 -2.98
C VAL A 5 -26.90 0.97 -2.85
N ALA A 6 -27.80 1.75 -2.26
CA ALA A 6 -27.55 3.13 -1.89
C ALA A 6 -26.39 3.15 -0.89
N ARG A 7 -25.26 3.70 -1.31
CA ARG A 7 -24.04 3.83 -0.51
C ARG A 7 -24.31 4.85 0.60
N ALA A 8 -24.75 4.39 1.76
CA ALA A 8 -24.87 5.16 3.00
C ALA A 8 -23.48 5.51 3.56
N ALA A 9 -22.65 6.18 2.76
CA ALA A 9 -21.27 6.52 3.07
C ALA A 9 -21.07 8.04 3.17
N ARG A 10 -22.09 8.75 3.68
CA ARG A 10 -21.84 10.06 4.29
C ARG A 10 -22.00 9.87 5.78
N ALA A 11 -20.93 9.33 6.38
CA ALA A 11 -20.75 9.35 7.81
C ALA A 11 -21.00 10.79 8.29
N ASP A 12 -21.85 10.92 9.30
CA ASP A 12 -22.22 12.19 9.90
C ASP A 12 -20.95 12.94 10.35
N LEU A 13 -20.57 13.96 9.59
CA LEU A 13 -19.32 14.71 9.81
C LEU A 13 -19.42 15.61 11.05
N LYS A 14 -20.64 15.83 11.58
CA LYS A 14 -20.90 16.73 12.71
C LYS A 14 -20.53 16.15 14.07
N SER A 15 -20.51 14.83 14.23
CA SER A 15 -20.26 14.15 15.52
C SER A 15 -18.84 13.63 15.68
N SER A 16 -17.98 13.76 14.66
CA SER A 16 -16.64 13.18 14.66
C SER A 16 -15.60 14.28 14.53
N HIS A 17 -14.61 14.32 15.42
CA HIS A 17 -13.46 15.23 15.38
C HIS A 17 -12.52 15.05 14.16
N LEU A 18 -13.00 14.43 13.07
CA LEU A 18 -12.25 14.21 11.84
C LEU A 18 -12.22 15.48 10.99
N THR A 19 -11.08 16.15 11.00
CA THR A 19 -10.81 17.30 10.13
C THR A 19 -10.52 16.85 8.68
N LEU A 20 -10.58 17.78 7.73
CA LEU A 20 -10.18 17.55 6.33
C LEU A 20 -8.79 16.92 6.20
N GLU A 21 -7.87 17.28 7.10
CA GLU A 21 -6.51 16.75 7.11
C GLU A 21 -6.48 15.24 7.33
N HIS A 22 -7.35 14.70 8.19
CA HIS A 22 -7.46 13.25 8.39
C HIS A 22 -7.90 12.53 7.12
N PHE A 23 -8.82 13.13 6.36
CA PHE A 23 -9.25 12.58 5.07
C PHE A 23 -8.09 12.56 4.07
N LEU A 24 -7.31 13.65 4.01
CA LEU A 24 -6.12 13.72 3.17
C LEU A 24 -5.09 12.67 3.58
N MET A 25 -4.83 12.50 4.88
CA MET A 25 -3.91 11.47 5.36
C MET A 25 -4.38 10.07 4.97
N ARG A 26 -5.68 9.76 5.11
CA ARG A 26 -6.23 8.47 4.69
C ARG A 26 -6.01 8.20 3.20
N SER A 27 -6.17 9.20 2.35
CA SER A 27 -5.91 9.07 0.91
C SER A 27 -4.43 8.80 0.59
N ARG A 28 -3.51 9.42 1.35
CA ARG A 28 -2.07 9.19 1.26
C ARG A 28 -1.70 7.77 1.72
N THR A 29 -2.28 7.30 2.83
CA THR A 29 -2.09 5.92 3.33
C THR A 29 -2.53 4.89 2.29
N LEU A 30 -3.71 5.05 1.69
CA LEU A 30 -4.17 4.15 0.62
C LEU A 30 -3.27 4.20 -0.62
N SER A 31 -2.70 5.36 -0.93
CA SER A 31 -1.75 5.50 -2.04
C SER A 31 -0.43 4.80 -1.73
N LEU A 32 0.08 4.89 -0.50
CA LEU A 32 1.25 4.16 -0.04
C LEU A 32 1.01 2.64 -0.05
N TYR A 33 -0.14 2.18 0.45
CA TYR A 33 -0.51 0.75 0.42
C TYR A 33 -0.51 0.17 -1.01
N ARG A 34 -1.06 0.91 -1.98
CA ARG A 34 -0.99 0.49 -3.39
C ARG A 34 0.44 0.45 -3.94
N LYS A 35 1.34 1.30 -3.45
CA LYS A 35 2.77 1.26 -3.82
C LYS A 35 3.45 0.00 -3.27
N TYR A 36 3.16 -0.39 -2.03
CA TYR A 36 3.65 -1.68 -1.49
C TYR A 36 3.23 -2.86 -2.35
N LEU A 37 1.94 -2.97 -2.68
CA LEU A 37 1.42 -4.06 -3.52
C LEU A 37 2.06 -4.11 -4.91
N ARG A 38 2.48 -2.96 -5.46
CA ARG A 38 3.20 -2.92 -6.74
C ARG A 38 4.64 -3.39 -6.57
N ALA A 39 5.32 -2.97 -5.50
CA ALA A 39 6.69 -3.37 -5.21
C ALA A 39 6.81 -4.88 -4.94
N THR A 40 5.78 -5.53 -4.39
CA THR A 40 5.77 -6.98 -4.18
C THR A 40 5.65 -7.79 -5.48
N ARG A 41 5.31 -7.18 -6.62
CA ARG A 41 5.17 -7.89 -7.90
C ARG A 41 6.51 -8.42 -8.44
N ASP A 42 7.61 -7.80 -8.04
CA ASP A 42 8.95 -8.20 -8.48
C ASP A 42 9.51 -9.40 -7.69
N ILE A 43 8.79 -9.86 -6.64
CA ILE A 43 9.16 -11.06 -5.87
C ILE A 43 8.82 -12.32 -6.70
N PRO A 44 9.82 -13.15 -7.05
CA PRO A 44 9.61 -14.31 -7.91
C PRO A 44 8.81 -15.43 -7.22
N ASN A 45 9.11 -15.71 -5.95
CA ASN A 45 8.42 -16.77 -5.20
C ASN A 45 6.99 -16.34 -4.83
N PRO A 46 5.94 -17.07 -5.26
CA PRO A 46 4.55 -16.72 -4.99
C PRO A 46 4.16 -16.80 -3.51
N LEU A 47 4.72 -17.74 -2.75
CA LEU A 47 4.44 -17.89 -1.31
C LEU A 47 5.02 -16.70 -0.54
N ALA A 48 6.31 -16.40 -0.77
CA ALA A 48 6.97 -15.25 -0.15
C ALA A 48 6.28 -13.93 -0.52
N ARG A 49 5.80 -13.80 -1.76
CA ARG A 49 5.01 -12.64 -2.19
C ARG A 49 3.70 -12.52 -1.42
N TRP A 50 2.98 -13.62 -1.22
CA TRP A 50 1.73 -13.62 -0.46
C TRP A 50 1.97 -13.27 1.01
N GLU A 51 2.99 -13.86 1.65
CA GLU A 51 3.38 -13.53 3.02
C GLU A 51 3.74 -12.05 3.18
N THR A 52 4.48 -11.49 2.22
CA THR A 52 4.84 -10.07 2.21
C THR A 52 3.58 -9.18 2.08
N ILE A 53 2.61 -9.58 1.26
CA ILE A 53 1.32 -8.87 1.13
C ILE A 53 0.52 -8.94 2.44
N GLN A 54 0.48 -10.10 3.10
CA GLN A 54 -0.20 -10.23 4.41
C GLN A 54 0.47 -9.35 5.46
N PHE A 55 1.81 -9.38 5.54
CA PHE A 55 2.56 -8.51 6.43
C PHE A 55 2.20 -7.02 6.27
N PHE A 56 2.16 -6.53 5.02
CA PHE A 56 1.76 -5.13 4.77
C PHE A 56 0.30 -4.83 5.12
N ARG A 57 -0.58 -5.81 4.91
CA ARG A 57 -1.99 -5.69 5.27
C ARG A 57 -2.11 -5.57 6.80
N ASP A 58 -1.46 -6.44 7.55
CA ASP A 58 -1.49 -6.45 9.01
C ASP A 58 -0.92 -5.17 9.60
N ASP A 59 0.18 -4.66 9.02
CA ASP A 59 0.78 -3.39 9.43
C ASP A 59 -0.18 -2.20 9.27
N VAL A 60 -0.86 -2.09 8.12
CA VAL A 60 -1.87 -1.04 7.90
C VAL A 60 -3.09 -1.23 8.81
N HIS A 61 -3.49 -2.47 9.09
CA HIS A 61 -4.59 -2.75 10.01
C HIS A 61 -4.26 -2.37 11.45
N ARG A 62 -3.00 -2.53 11.89
CA ARG A 62 -2.53 -2.15 13.23
C ARG A 62 -2.77 -0.68 13.54
N PHE A 63 -2.62 0.20 12.56
CA PHE A 63 -2.77 1.66 12.72
C PHE A 63 -4.15 2.19 12.28
N ARG A 64 -5.13 1.32 12.05
CA ARG A 64 -6.47 1.72 11.56
C ARG A 64 -7.21 2.67 12.49
N HIS A 65 -6.97 2.55 13.79
CA HIS A 65 -7.68 3.29 14.84
C HIS A 65 -6.93 4.53 15.32
N GLU A 66 -5.78 4.85 14.70
CA GLU A 66 -5.02 6.04 15.04
C GLU A 66 -5.78 7.29 14.61
N THR A 67 -5.96 8.23 15.55
CA THR A 67 -6.64 9.51 15.32
C THR A 67 -5.70 10.70 15.41
N ASP A 68 -4.49 10.52 15.96
CA ASP A 68 -3.51 11.60 16.05
C ASP A 68 -2.84 11.88 14.70
N LEU A 69 -2.96 13.13 14.24
CA LEU A 69 -2.43 13.60 12.96
C LEU A 69 -0.89 13.53 12.90
N GLU A 70 -0.20 13.88 13.98
CA GLU A 70 1.28 13.85 14.00
C GLU A 70 1.75 12.41 13.89
N ARG A 71 1.13 11.52 14.67
CA ARG A 71 1.43 10.09 14.61
C ARG A 71 1.18 9.49 13.23
N ILE A 72 0.07 9.83 12.57
CA ILE A 72 -0.22 9.35 11.21
C ILE A 72 0.83 9.84 10.20
N LYS A 73 1.28 11.10 10.31
CA LYS A 73 2.34 11.65 9.44
C LYS A 73 3.66 10.92 9.64
N ASP A 74 4.04 10.66 10.89
CA ASP A 74 5.25 9.91 11.21
C ASP A 74 5.22 8.50 10.66
N LEU A 75 4.09 7.80 10.82
CA LEU A 75 3.89 6.45 10.26
C LEU A 75 3.97 6.46 8.72
N LEU A 76 3.38 7.47 8.07
CA LEU A 76 3.50 7.63 6.62
C LEU A 76 4.95 7.85 6.18
N MET A 77 5.70 8.70 6.90
CA MET A 77 7.12 8.93 6.61
C MET A 77 7.95 7.66 6.81
N GLN A 78 7.72 6.94 7.91
CA GLN A 78 8.36 5.65 8.18
C GLN A 78 8.05 4.64 7.08
N GLY A 79 6.80 4.52 6.68
CA GLY A 79 6.40 3.62 5.60
C GLY A 79 7.01 4.01 4.24
N HIS A 80 7.10 5.30 3.92
CA HIS A 80 7.80 5.73 2.72
C HIS A 80 9.29 5.38 2.73
N ARG A 81 9.97 5.53 3.87
CA ARG A 81 11.37 5.12 4.03
C ARG A 81 11.53 3.61 3.89
N PHE A 82 10.66 2.85 4.56
CA PHE A 82 10.65 1.39 4.48
C PHE A 82 10.46 0.90 3.04
N LEU A 83 9.49 1.45 2.31
CA LEU A 83 9.26 1.13 0.91
C LEU A 83 10.52 1.39 0.07
N LYS A 84 11.17 2.54 0.24
CA LYS A 84 12.37 2.91 -0.52
C LYS A 84 13.53 1.97 -0.21
N GLN A 85 13.70 1.60 1.06
CA GLN A 85 14.72 0.63 1.49
C GLN A 85 14.46 -0.74 0.88
N MET A 86 13.23 -1.25 0.96
CA MET A 86 12.85 -2.53 0.39
C MET A 86 13.06 -2.54 -1.13
N GLN A 87 12.61 -1.49 -1.83
CA GLN A 87 12.82 -1.37 -3.27
C GLN A 87 14.31 -1.31 -3.65
N GLY A 88 15.14 -0.62 -2.86
CA GLY A 88 16.58 -0.62 -3.05
C GLY A 88 17.17 -2.04 -2.94
N GLN A 89 16.86 -2.76 -1.86
CA GLN A 89 17.31 -4.14 -1.66
C GLN A 89 16.83 -5.08 -2.78
N MET A 90 15.56 -4.97 -3.15
CA MET A 90 14.96 -5.76 -4.23
C MET A 90 15.52 -5.40 -5.61
N SER A 91 15.88 -4.14 -5.84
CA SER A 91 16.53 -3.72 -7.09
C SER A 91 17.95 -4.26 -7.19
N LEU A 92 18.70 -4.32 -6.08
CA LEU A 92 20.02 -4.93 -6.07
C LEU A 92 19.92 -6.45 -6.29
N ALA A 93 18.98 -7.12 -5.61
CA ALA A 93 18.71 -8.54 -5.81
C ALA A 93 18.19 -8.83 -7.23
N GLY A 94 17.36 -7.95 -7.77
CA GLY A 94 16.80 -8.00 -9.12
C GLY A 94 17.85 -7.80 -10.21
N ALA A 95 18.79 -6.86 -10.01
CA ALA A 95 19.94 -6.65 -10.90
C ALA A 95 20.87 -7.88 -10.94
N ALA A 96 20.96 -8.65 -9.84
CA ALA A 96 21.64 -9.95 -9.85
C ALA A 96 20.85 -11.03 -10.63
N SER A 97 19.53 -10.85 -10.80
CA SER A 97 18.63 -11.76 -11.53
C SER A 97 18.33 -11.33 -12.98
N ASP A 98 18.87 -10.22 -13.47
CA ASP A 98 18.58 -9.65 -14.80
C ASP A 98 19.03 -10.55 -15.97
N SER A 99 19.79 -11.61 -15.68
CA SER A 99 20.08 -12.70 -16.61
C SER A 99 18.93 -13.72 -16.74
N ALA A 100 17.97 -13.75 -15.83
CA ALA A 100 16.92 -14.78 -15.76
C ALA A 100 15.53 -14.30 -16.25
N ASN A 101 15.27 -13.00 -16.40
CA ASN A 101 13.92 -12.49 -16.65
C ASN A 101 13.75 -11.57 -17.88
N LYS A 102 14.54 -11.81 -18.93
CA LYS A 102 14.31 -11.26 -20.29
C LYS A 102 13.03 -11.79 -20.98
N LEU A 103 12.18 -12.53 -20.26
CA LEU A 103 10.90 -13.04 -20.74
C LEU A 103 9.70 -12.17 -20.30
N ARG A 104 9.91 -10.86 -20.09
CA ARG A 104 8.80 -9.91 -20.12
C ARG A 104 8.34 -9.80 -21.57
N GLY A 105 7.26 -10.52 -21.90
CA GLY A 105 6.74 -10.70 -23.25
C GLY A 105 6.86 -9.45 -24.11
N THR A 106 7.75 -9.51 -25.09
CA THR A 106 7.68 -8.65 -26.25
C THR A 106 6.36 -8.98 -26.93
N ARG A 107 5.40 -8.06 -26.87
CA ARG A 107 4.24 -8.13 -27.76
C ARG A 107 4.82 -7.95 -29.16
N GLN A 108 5.02 -9.03 -29.90
CA GLN A 108 5.21 -8.95 -31.34
C GLN A 108 3.88 -8.47 -31.92
N ILE A 109 3.90 -7.27 -32.46
CA ILE A 109 2.89 -6.74 -33.38
C ILE A 109 3.57 -6.71 -34.74
#